data_AF-A0A3T0HTG2-F1
#
_entry.id   AF-A0A3T0HTG2-F1
#
_cell.length_a   1.000
_cell.length_b   1.000
_cell.length_c   1.000
_cell.angle_alpha   90.00
_cell.angle_beta   90.00
_cell.angle_gamma   90.00
#
_symmetry.space_group_name_H-M   'P 1'
#
loop_
_entity.id
_entity.type
_entity.pdbx_description
1 polymer ?
#
loop_
_entity_poly.entity_id
_entity_poly.type
_entity_poly.pdbx_seq_one_letter_code
_entity_poly.pdbx_strand_id
1 'polypeptide(L)'
;MYIVTASNNHYAKHLGVMLHSLLQNLDKKTDAAIYIIESNNSHKNKLKLQRVVERFSQKIKFITIDDNLFNSFKLKLKHISKETYYRIIIPGLLDVDIKKALYLDCDMIIRADISKLWNTNIDDYFLAAVRRAIN
;
A
#
# COMPACT_ATOMS: atom_id res chain seq x y z
N MET A 1 3.93 -12.13 3.91
CA MET A 1 4.02 -11.20 2.77
C MET A 1 4.07 -9.75 3.25
N TYR A 2 4.71 -8.86 2.51
CA TYR A 2 4.73 -7.42 2.82
C TYR A 2 3.89 -6.67 1.79
N ILE A 3 2.81 -6.03 2.24
CA ILE A 3 1.91 -5.24 1.41
C ILE A 3 2.16 -3.77 1.70
N VAL A 4 2.33 -2.96 0.65
CA VAL A 4 2.52 -1.52 0.77
C VAL A 4 1.41 -0.80 0.02
N THR A 5 0.88 0.25 0.63
CA THR A 5 -0.10 1.12 0.00
C THR A 5 0.13 2.55 0.45
N ALA A 6 -0.27 3.52 -0.36
CA ALA A 6 -0.17 4.94 -0.06
C ALA A 6 -1.56 5.57 -0.05
N SER A 7 -1.87 6.37 0.97
CA SER A 7 -3.17 7.03 1.09
C SER A 7 -3.07 8.33 1.91
N ASN A 8 -4.06 9.20 1.73
CA ASN A 8 -4.31 10.36 2.58
C ASN A 8 -5.71 10.28 3.21
N ASN A 9 -6.10 11.31 3.96
CA ASN A 9 -7.39 11.34 4.66
C ASN A 9 -8.60 11.20 3.73
N HIS A 10 -8.53 11.73 2.51
CA HIS A 10 -9.64 11.67 1.55
C HIS A 10 -9.89 10.23 1.08
N TYR A 11 -8.80 9.47 0.92
CA TYR A 11 -8.86 8.08 0.45
C TYR A 11 -9.01 7.05 1.58
N ALA A 12 -8.99 7.44 2.86
CA ALA A 12 -9.04 6.51 4.00
C ALA A 12 -10.25 5.55 3.98
N LYS A 13 -11.41 5.98 3.47
CA LYS A 13 -12.57 5.10 3.31
C LYS A 13 -12.35 4.05 2.22
N HIS A 14 -11.82 4.46 1.07
CA HIS A 14 -11.49 3.58 -0.05
C HIS A 14 -10.43 2.57 0.37
N LEU A 15 -9.39 3.04 1.05
CA LEU A 15 -8.34 2.20 1.64
C LEU A 15 -8.92 1.15 2.60
N GLY A 16 -9.87 1.52 3.45
CA GLY A 16 -10.54 0.57 4.34
C GLY A 16 -11.28 -0.55 3.57
N VAL A 17 -11.92 -0.22 2.44
CA VAL A 17 -12.56 -1.21 1.56
C VAL A 17 -11.52 -2.08 0.87
N MET A 18 -10.44 -1.49 0.36
CA MET A 18 -9.33 -2.21 -0.27
C MET A 18 -8.74 -3.23 0.71
N LEU A 19 -8.36 -2.80 1.92
CA LEU A 19 -7.81 -3.66 2.97
C LEU A 19 -8.78 -4.77 3.36
N HIS A 20 -10.07 -4.47 3.51
CA HIS A 20 -11.06 -5.51 3.81
C HIS A 20 -11.14 -6.56 2.70
N SER A 21 -11.26 -6.12 1.45
CA SER A 21 -11.34 -7.03 0.29
C SER A 21 -10.06 -7.86 0.12
N LEU A 22 -8.89 -7.26 0.36
CA LEU A 22 -7.61 -7.95 0.38
C LEU A 22 -7.63 -9.06 1.42
N LEU A 23 -7.83 -8.71 2.69
CA LEU A 23 -7.67 -9.62 3.82
C LEU A 23 -8.76 -10.70 3.86
N GLN A 24 -9.95 -10.41 3.35
CA GLN A 24 -11.03 -11.40 3.19
C GLN A 24 -10.68 -12.49 2.17
N ASN A 25 -9.89 -12.16 1.14
CA ASN A 25 -9.55 -13.09 0.06
C ASN A 25 -8.21 -13.79 0.26
N LEU A 26 -7.39 -13.39 1.24
CA LEU A 26 -6.16 -14.10 1.58
C LEU A 26 -6.47 -15.46 2.21
N ASP A 27 -5.62 -16.45 1.93
CA ASP A 27 -5.64 -17.70 2.68
C ASP A 27 -5.37 -17.43 4.17
N LYS A 28 -6.15 -18.06 5.06
CA LYS A 28 -6.08 -17.83 6.52
C LYS A 28 -4.73 -18.18 7.14
N LYS A 29 -3.91 -18.99 6.48
CA LYS A 29 -2.56 -19.35 6.90
C LYS A 29 -1.51 -18.33 6.45
N THR A 30 -1.91 -17.35 5.65
CA THR A 30 -0.98 -16.37 5.09
C THR A 30 -0.88 -15.15 5.99
N ASP A 31 0.31 -14.94 6.54
CA ASP A 31 0.63 -13.72 7.27
C ASP A 31 0.95 -12.57 6.32
N ALA A 32 0.37 -11.41 6.56
CA ALA A 32 0.58 -10.17 5.87
C ALA A 32 0.93 -9.04 6.85
N ALA A 33 2.02 -8.33 6.54
CA ALA A 33 2.34 -7.06 7.19
C ALA A 33 1.95 -5.91 6.24
N ILE A 34 1.02 -5.08 6.69
CA ILE A 34 0.47 -3.97 5.92
C ILE A 34 1.20 -2.69 6.28
N TYR A 35 1.82 -2.06 5.28
CA TYR A 35 2.50 -0.78 5.39
C TYR A 35 1.66 0.29 4.70
N ILE A 36 1.25 1.30 5.46
CA ILE A 36 0.47 2.43 4.94
C ILE A 36 1.34 3.67 4.98
N ILE A 37 1.77 4.11 3.80
CA ILE A 37 2.52 5.36 3.62
C ILE A 37 1.53 6.50 3.54
N GLU A 38 1.68 7.51 4.39
CA GLU A 38 0.72 8.60 4.51
C GLU A 38 1.37 9.90 4.95
N SER A 39 0.69 11.02 4.71
CA SER A 39 1.13 12.37 5.08
C SER A 39 0.28 12.96 6.21
N ASN A 40 -1.04 12.79 6.10
CA ASN A 40 -1.99 13.58 6.86
C ASN A 40 -3.17 12.77 7.42
N ASN A 41 -3.06 11.44 7.54
CA ASN A 41 -4.18 10.65 8.04
C ASN A 41 -4.51 11.04 9.49
N SER A 42 -5.76 11.44 9.72
CA SER A 42 -6.27 11.77 11.04
C SER A 42 -6.16 10.55 11.95
N HIS A 43 -5.92 10.79 13.23
CA HIS A 43 -5.87 9.73 14.23
C HIS A 43 -7.12 8.84 14.20
N LYS A 44 -8.31 9.46 14.01
CA LYS A 44 -9.58 8.74 13.86
C LYS A 44 -9.58 7.78 12.66
N ASN A 45 -9.03 8.18 11.53
CA ASN A 45 -8.94 7.31 10.35
C ASN A 45 -7.91 6.21 10.54
N LYS A 46 -6.74 6.50 11.15
CA LYS A 46 -5.74 5.48 11.49
C LYS A 46 -6.33 4.39 12.38
N LEU A 47 -7.05 4.75 13.44
CA LEU A 47 -7.73 3.80 14.32
C LEU A 47 -8.76 2.94 13.58
N LYS A 48 -9.53 3.52 12.65
CA LYS A 48 -10.48 2.74 11.84
C LYS A 48 -9.78 1.74 10.94
N LEU A 49 -8.68 2.15 10.29
CA LEU A 49 -7.87 1.28 9.44
C LEU A 49 -7.23 0.15 10.25
N GLN A 50 -6.70 0.45 11.43
CA GLN A 50 -6.17 -0.56 12.36
C GLN A 50 -7.21 -1.62 12.70
N ARG A 51 -8.42 -1.21 13.08
CA ARG A 51 -9.53 -2.13 13.38
C ARG A 51 -9.92 -3.02 12.20
N VAL A 52 -9.78 -2.55 10.96
CA VAL A 52 -10.02 -3.38 9.77
C VAL A 52 -8.97 -4.48 9.70
N VAL A 53 -7.69 -4.13 9.83
CA VAL A 53 -6.58 -5.09 9.71
C VAL A 53 -6.54 -6.09 10.87
N GLU A 54 -6.71 -5.60 12.10
CA GLU A 54 -6.69 -6.42 13.32
C GLU A 54 -7.83 -7.45 13.38
N ARG A 55 -8.97 -7.18 12.72
CA ARG A 55 -10.07 -8.16 12.60
C ARG A 55 -9.65 -9.45 11.90
N PHE A 56 -8.64 -9.37 11.04
CA PHE A 56 -8.07 -10.53 10.34
C PHE A 56 -6.77 -11.02 10.99
N SER A 57 -6.46 -10.56 12.21
CA SER A 57 -5.24 -10.90 12.95
C SER A 57 -3.95 -10.56 12.20
N GLN A 58 -3.99 -9.52 11.36
CA GLN A 58 -2.83 -9.08 10.58
C GLN A 58 -2.16 -7.86 11.20
N LYS A 59 -0.93 -7.56 10.76
CA LYS A 59 -0.12 -6.45 11.28
C LYS A 59 -0.27 -5.21 10.40
N ILE A 60 -0.25 -4.03 11.01
CA ILE A 60 -0.32 -2.74 10.33
C ILE A 60 0.76 -1.79 10.87
N LYS A 61 1.48 -1.12 9.97
CA LYS A 61 2.49 -0.09 10.27
C LYS A 61 2.19 1.14 9.41
N PHE A 62 2.11 2.30 10.05
CA PHE A 62 2.00 3.58 9.36
C PHE A 62 3.39 4.17 9.18
N ILE A 63 3.70 4.63 7.97
CA ILE A 63 4.91 5.39 7.66
C ILE A 63 4.47 6.80 7.30
N THR A 64 4.72 7.75 8.20
CA THR A 64 4.43 9.15 7.95
C THR A 64 5.53 9.78 7.11
N ILE A 65 5.18 10.35 5.97
CA ILE A 65 6.09 11.12 5.12
C ILE A 65 5.93 12.59 5.44
N ASP A 66 7.06 13.27 5.60
CA ASP A 66 7.07 14.73 5.66
C ASP A 66 6.64 15.29 4.30
N ASP A 67 5.58 16.08 4.32
CA ASP A 67 5.04 16.80 3.17
C ASP A 67 6.08 17.61 2.41
N ASN A 68 7.11 18.08 3.12
CA ASN A 68 8.16 18.89 2.54
C ASN A 68 9.13 18.10 1.66
N LEU A 69 9.18 16.77 1.79
CA LEU A 69 10.07 15.90 1.02
C LEU A 69 9.86 16.05 -0.49
N PHE A 70 8.63 16.38 -0.90
CA PHE A 70 8.26 16.50 -2.31
C PHE A 70 8.05 17.96 -2.78
N ASN A 71 8.33 18.97 -1.95
CA ASN A 71 8.14 20.39 -2.33
C ASN A 71 9.02 20.82 -3.52
N SER A 72 10.16 20.18 -3.72
CA SER A 72 11.06 20.44 -4.86
C SER A 72 10.60 19.76 -6.15
N PHE A 73 9.70 18.78 -6.07
CA PHE A 73 9.14 18.14 -7.24
C PHE A 73 8.10 19.07 -7.87
N LYS A 74 8.32 19.46 -9.12
CA LYS A 74 7.31 20.17 -9.92
C LYS A 74 6.18 19.18 -10.25
N LEU A 75 5.25 19.00 -9.32
CA LEU A 75 4.02 18.22 -9.51
C LEU A 75 3.12 18.97 -10.52
N LYS A 76 3.44 18.85 -11.81
CA LYS A 76 2.79 19.62 -12.89
C LYS A 76 1.34 19.21 -13.17
N LEU A 77 0.86 18.13 -12.56
CA LEU A 77 -0.47 17.57 -12.80
C LEU A 77 -1.35 17.80 -11.58
N LYS A 78 -2.27 18.78 -11.66
CA LYS A 78 -3.18 19.20 -10.57
C LYS A 78 -4.02 18.03 -9.98
N HIS A 79 -4.20 16.95 -10.72
CA HIS A 79 -5.00 15.79 -10.30
C HIS A 79 -4.18 14.67 -9.66
N ILE A 80 -2.85 14.73 -9.70
CA ILE A 80 -1.99 13.70 -9.11
C ILE A 80 -1.52 14.17 -7.75
N SER A 81 -1.97 13.49 -6.71
CA SER A 81 -1.54 13.79 -5.34
C SER A 81 -0.10 13.32 -5.12
N LYS A 82 0.61 13.98 -4.19
CA LYS A 82 1.97 13.60 -3.79
C LYS A 82 2.07 12.13 -3.36
N GLU A 83 1.00 11.56 -2.79
CA GLU A 83 0.95 10.15 -2.39
C GLU A 83 1.17 9.20 -3.57
N THR A 84 0.86 9.62 -4.80
CA THR A 84 1.13 8.85 -6.02
C THR A 84 2.64 8.59 -6.19
N TYR A 85 3.48 9.53 -5.78
CA TYR A 85 4.94 9.45 -5.88
C TYR A 85 5.58 8.67 -4.74
N TYR A 86 4.84 8.41 -3.65
CA TYR A 86 5.38 7.66 -2.51
C TYR A 86 5.84 6.25 -2.91
N ARG A 87 5.24 5.67 -3.96
CA ARG A 87 5.64 4.37 -4.49
C ARG A 87 7.11 4.32 -4.95
N ILE A 88 7.67 5.45 -5.39
CA ILE A 88 9.04 5.54 -5.88
C ILE A 88 10.06 5.39 -4.74
N ILE A 89 9.71 5.91 -3.56
CA ILE A 89 10.62 5.94 -2.40
C ILE A 89 10.47 4.73 -1.47
N ILE A 90 9.55 3.79 -1.78
CA ILE A 90 9.32 2.57 -0.97
C ILE A 90 10.61 1.86 -0.55
N PRO A 91 11.60 1.62 -1.45
CA PRO A 91 12.81 0.90 -1.06
C PRO A 91 13.60 1.56 0.09
N GLY A 92 13.50 2.89 0.23
CA GLY A 92 14.15 3.64 1.31
C GLY A 92 13.30 3.81 2.58
N LEU A 93 12.04 3.35 2.57
CA LEU A 93 11.10 3.51 3.67
C LEU A 93 10.87 2.22 4.47
N LEU A 94 11.09 1.07 3.84
CA LEU A 94 10.90 -0.23 4.47
C LEU A 94 12.11 -0.62 5.33
N ASP A 95 11.88 -1.55 6.25
CA ASP A 95 12.95 -2.09 7.09
C ASP A 95 14.00 -2.82 6.20
N VAL A 96 15.29 -2.70 6.57
CA VAL A 96 16.46 -3.12 5.74
C VAL A 96 16.46 -4.61 5.35
N ASP A 97 15.80 -5.45 6.13
CA ASP A 97 15.63 -6.87 5.91
C ASP A 97 14.51 -7.21 4.90
N ILE A 98 13.64 -6.25 4.57
CA ILE A 98 12.56 -6.45 3.60
C ILE A 98 13.11 -6.34 2.17
N LYS A 99 13.25 -7.50 1.51
CA LYS A 99 13.77 -7.58 0.13
C LYS A 99 12.70 -7.54 -0.96
N LYS A 100 11.43 -7.71 -0.59
CA LYS A 100 10.31 -7.75 -1.52
C LYS A 100 9.07 -7.15 -0.87
N ALA A 101 8.32 -6.37 -1.65
CA ALA A 101 7.04 -5.80 -1.24
C ALA A 101 6.08 -5.82 -2.43
N LEU A 102 4.79 -5.98 -2.15
CA LEU A 102 3.74 -5.85 -3.16
C LEU A 102 2.99 -4.54 -2.92
N TYR A 103 3.14 -3.61 -3.87
CA TYR A 103 2.43 -2.34 -3.83
C TYR A 103 1.03 -2.48 -4.42
N LEU A 104 0.02 -1.97 -3.71
CA LEU A 104 -1.38 -1.91 -4.14
C LEU A 104 -1.90 -0.48 -4.00
N ASP A 105 -2.56 0.03 -5.04
CA ASP A 105 -3.26 1.31 -4.95
C ASP A 105 -4.40 1.23 -3.92
N CYS A 106 -4.70 2.34 -3.26
CA CYS A 106 -5.65 2.35 -2.15
C CYS A 106 -7.13 2.29 -2.58
N ASP A 107 -7.41 2.37 -3.88
CA ASP A 107 -8.73 2.51 -4.49
C ASP A 107 -9.12 1.31 -5.39
N MET A 108 -8.58 0.12 -5.12
CA MET A 108 -8.97 -1.13 -5.78
C MET A 108 -9.80 -2.06 -4.88
N ILE A 109 -10.47 -3.02 -5.53
CA ILE A 109 -11.15 -4.15 -4.86
C ILE A 109 -10.42 -5.43 -5.26
N ILE A 110 -9.92 -6.17 -4.26
CA ILE A 110 -9.28 -7.46 -4.44
C ILE A 110 -10.36 -8.54 -4.39
N ARG A 111 -10.38 -9.41 -5.41
CA ARG A 111 -11.42 -10.46 -5.58
C ARG A 111 -10.91 -11.89 -5.49
N ALA A 112 -9.62 -12.06 -5.22
CA ALA A 112 -8.96 -13.37 -5.16
C ALA A 112 -7.70 -13.30 -4.29
N ASP A 113 -7.23 -14.46 -3.84
CA ASP A 113 -5.97 -14.59 -3.12
C ASP A 113 -4.79 -14.13 -4.00
N ILE A 114 -4.06 -13.13 -3.50
CA ILE A 114 -2.90 -12.54 -4.19
C ILE A 114 -1.57 -13.20 -3.84
N SER A 115 -1.58 -14.28 -3.03
CA SER A 115 -0.37 -15.03 -2.69
C SER A 115 0.38 -15.53 -3.93
N LYS A 116 -0.34 -15.81 -5.03
CA LYS A 116 0.28 -16.14 -6.33
C LYS A 116 1.13 -15.00 -6.88
N LEU A 117 0.69 -13.75 -6.77
CA LEU A 117 1.48 -12.58 -7.18
C LEU A 117 2.71 -12.41 -6.29
N TRP A 118 2.53 -12.62 -4.99
CA TRP A 118 3.63 -12.59 -4.02
C TRP A 118 4.70 -13.66 -4.32
N ASN A 119 4.29 -14.84 -4.81
CA ASN A 119 5.20 -15.96 -5.09
C ASN A 119 5.87 -15.88 -6.48
N THR A 120 5.52 -14.91 -7.32
CA THR A 120 6.23 -14.70 -8.60
C THR A 120 7.70 -14.39 -8.34
N ASN A 121 8.61 -15.17 -8.92
CA ASN A 121 10.05 -14.91 -8.83
C ASN A 121 10.38 -13.62 -9.61
N ILE A 122 11.07 -12.69 -8.94
CA ILE A 122 11.55 -11.43 -9.52
C ILE A 122 13.03 -11.18 -9.20
N ASP A 123 13.79 -12.20 -8.80
CA ASP A 123 15.14 -12.05 -8.25
C ASP A 123 16.11 -11.35 -9.22
N ASP A 124 15.91 -11.54 -10.53
CA ASP A 124 16.69 -10.90 -11.59
C ASP A 124 16.13 -9.55 -12.09
N TYR A 125 15.07 -9.03 -11.45
CA TYR A 125 14.34 -7.84 -11.88
C TYR A 125 14.09 -6.85 -10.74
N PHE A 126 14.09 -5.56 -11.03
CA PHE A 126 13.75 -4.54 -10.03
C PHE A 126 12.28 -4.60 -9.57
N LEU A 127 11.36 -4.96 -10.49
CA LEU A 127 9.93 -5.09 -10.20
C LEU A 127 9.23 -5.94 -11.26
N ALA A 128 8.03 -6.43 -10.92
CA ALA A 128 7.04 -6.96 -11.86
C ALA A 128 5.75 -6.14 -11.75
N ALA A 129 5.10 -5.88 -12.89
CA ALA A 129 3.87 -5.10 -12.95
C ALA A 129 2.94 -5.61 -14.06
N VAL A 130 1.66 -5.27 -13.97
CA VAL A 130 0.68 -5.58 -15.00
C VAL A 130 0.86 -4.61 -16.17
N ARG A 131 0.92 -5.13 -17.40
CA ARG A 131 0.90 -4.29 -18.61
C ARG A 131 -0.37 -3.46 -18.61
N ARG A 132 -0.26 -2.15 -18.89
CA ARG A 132 -1.42 -1.27 -19.07
C ARG A 132 -2.38 -1.88 -20.07
N ALA A 133 -3.64 -2.06 -19.67
CA ALA A 133 -4.70 -2.45 -20.59
C ALA A 133 -4.82 -1.37 -21.67
N ILE A 134 -4.67 -1.79 -22.93
CA ILE A 134 -4.92 -0.94 -24.09
C ILE A 134 -6.38 -1.20 -24.45
N ASN A 135 -7.24 -0.21 -24.20
CA ASN A 135 -8.56 -0.13 -24.80
C ASN A 135 -8.50 0.92 -25.91
#